data_AF-A0A960YQT7-F1
#
_entry.id   AF-A0A960YQT7-F1
#
_cell.length_a   1.000
_cell.length_b   1.000
_cell.length_c   1.000
_cell.angle_alpha   90.00
_cell.angle_beta   90.00
_cell.angle_gamma   90.00
#
_symmetry.space_group_name_H-M   'P 1'
#
loop_
_entity.id
_entity.type
_entity.pdbx_description
1 polymer ?
#
loop_
_entity_poly.entity_id
_entity_poly.type
_entity_poly.pdbx_seq_one_letter_code
_entity_poly.pdbx_strand_id
1 'polypeptide(L)'
;MAIKALRIVTGLFFLVLGILGVLPSIEEGIFSLNNNNILLEQIFGVVEIICGLLLLAPLFTHASRQTLHRAALIVLIFWGVRIVLANFFFRAPPTDVAADAFWIWLLHLLAQALIAVSVWVMTKVYD
;
A
#
# COMPACT_ATOMS: atom_id res chain seq x y z
N MET A 1 -13.98 5.89 -17.64
CA MET A 1 -13.28 4.57 -17.69
C MET A 1 -11.98 4.57 -16.89
N ALA A 2 -11.12 5.59 -17.04
CA ALA A 2 -9.82 5.68 -16.35
C ALA A 2 -9.87 5.41 -14.82
N ILE A 3 -10.84 5.97 -14.10
CA ILE A 3 -10.98 5.76 -12.65
C ILE A 3 -11.30 4.31 -12.27
N LYS A 4 -12.10 3.60 -13.10
CA LYS A 4 -12.40 2.17 -12.86
C LYS A 4 -11.14 1.33 -13.06
N ALA A 5 -10.36 1.63 -14.10
CA ALA A 5 -9.08 0.98 -14.35
C ALA A 5 -8.09 1.23 -13.20
N LEU A 6 -7.94 2.48 -12.76
CA LEU A 6 -7.08 2.83 -11.62
C LEU A 6 -7.50 2.04 -10.36
N ARG A 7 -8.80 2.00 -10.05
CA ARG A 7 -9.34 1.22 -8.94
C ARG A 7 -9.01 -0.27 -9.05
N ILE A 8 -9.20 -0.86 -10.22
CA ILE A 8 -8.89 -2.28 -10.45
C ILE A 8 -7.40 -2.53 -10.23
N VAL A 9 -6.53 -1.72 -10.84
CA VAL A 9 -5.07 -1.90 -10.74
C VAL A 9 -4.59 -1.70 -9.30
N THR A 10 -5.01 -0.64 -8.62
CA THR A 10 -4.64 -0.40 -7.22
C THR A 10 -5.21 -1.49 -6.30
N GLY A 11 -6.46 -1.91 -6.51
CA GLY A 11 -7.07 -2.99 -5.73
C GLY A 11 -6.36 -4.33 -5.91
N LEU A 12 -5.99 -4.68 -7.14
CA LEU A 12 -5.17 -5.85 -7.44
C LEU A 12 -3.77 -5.73 -6.85
N PHE A 13 -3.16 -4.55 -6.89
CA PHE A 13 -1.87 -4.29 -6.26
C PHE A 13 -1.92 -4.61 -4.76
N PHE A 14 -2.92 -4.09 -4.03
CA PHE A 14 -3.11 -4.39 -2.61
C PHE A 14 -3.36 -5.88 -2.35
N LEU A 15 -4.15 -6.56 -3.19
CA LEU A 15 -4.36 -8.00 -3.06
C LEU A 15 -3.07 -8.81 -3.24
N VAL A 16 -2.33 -8.54 -4.31
CA VAL A 16 -1.08 -9.27 -4.60
C VAL A 16 -0.07 -9.01 -3.50
N LEU A 17 0.14 -7.74 -3.13
CA LEU A 17 1.06 -7.37 -2.07
C LEU A 17 0.69 -8.04 -0.74
N GLY A 18 -0.59 -8.00 -0.38
CA GLY A 18 -1.06 -8.60 0.86
C GLY A 18 -0.93 -10.12 0.88
N ILE A 19 -1.17 -10.80 -0.25
CA ILE A 19 -0.92 -12.25 -0.38
C ILE A 19 0.56 -12.56 -0.20
N LEU A 20 1.45 -11.75 -0.80
CA LEU A 20 2.90 -11.93 -0.64
C LEU A 20 3.33 -11.75 0.82
N GLY A 21 2.80 -10.75 1.54
CA GLY A 21 3.14 -10.54 2.95
C GLY A 21 2.58 -11.57 3.91
N VAL A 22 1.51 -12.28 3.54
CA VAL A 22 1.02 -13.43 4.32
C VAL A 22 1.86 -14.69 4.08
N LEU A 23 2.53 -14.80 2.92
CA LEU A 23 3.33 -15.96 2.53
C LEU A 23 4.81 -15.77 2.91
N PRO A 24 5.28 -16.32 4.04
CA PRO A 24 6.63 -16.07 4.56
C PRO A 24 7.75 -16.66 3.68
N SER A 25 7.40 -17.45 2.67
CA SER A 25 8.35 -18.06 1.72
C SER A 25 8.68 -17.17 0.52
N ILE A 26 8.03 -16.01 0.37
CA ILE A 26 8.22 -15.12 -0.78
C ILE A 26 8.71 -13.76 -0.31
N GLU A 27 9.88 -13.34 -0.77
CA GLU A 27 10.38 -11.99 -0.49
C GLU A 27 9.56 -10.95 -1.28
N GLU A 28 8.90 -10.03 -0.56
CA GLU A 28 8.21 -8.85 -1.14
C GLU A 28 9.18 -7.83 -1.79
N GLY A 29 10.49 -8.08 -1.67
CA GLY A 29 11.55 -7.23 -2.22
C GLY A 29 11.51 -5.81 -1.66
N ILE A 30 11.36 -4.83 -2.54
CA ILE A 30 11.34 -3.40 -2.16
C ILE A 30 10.15 -3.02 -1.29
N PHE A 31 9.07 -3.82 -1.30
CA PHE A 31 7.87 -3.53 -0.52
C PHE A 31 7.86 -4.18 0.86
N SER A 32 8.78 -5.10 1.16
CA SER A 32 8.86 -5.71 2.49
C SER A 32 8.92 -4.64 3.58
N LEU A 33 8.15 -4.89 4.65
CA LEU A 33 7.98 -3.99 5.78
C LEU A 33 9.11 -4.17 6.80
N ASN A 34 9.49 -5.43 7.08
CA ASN A 34 10.62 -5.77 7.93
C ASN A 34 11.00 -7.26 7.74
N ASN A 35 12.09 -7.52 6.99
CA ASN A 35 12.62 -8.87 6.77
C ASN A 35 12.89 -9.68 8.06
N ASN A 36 13.06 -9.02 9.23
CA ASN A 36 13.30 -9.71 10.51
C ASN A 36 12.03 -10.00 11.31
N ASN A 37 10.87 -9.46 10.95
CA ASN A 37 9.64 -9.60 11.74
C ASN A 37 8.46 -10.11 10.90
N ILE A 38 8.48 -11.42 10.65
CA ILE A 38 7.49 -12.15 9.85
C ILE A 38 6.05 -11.92 10.35
N LEU A 39 5.84 -11.85 11.67
CA LEU A 39 4.50 -11.59 12.24
C LEU A 39 3.95 -10.22 11.82
N LEU A 40 4.80 -9.20 11.77
CA LEU A 40 4.39 -7.86 11.38
C LEU A 40 4.02 -7.81 9.89
N GLU A 41 4.81 -8.47 9.04
CA GLU A 41 4.52 -8.59 7.60
C GLU A 41 3.20 -9.32 7.37
N GLN A 42 2.93 -10.41 8.08
CA GLN A 42 1.66 -11.13 7.99
C GLN A 42 0.46 -10.27 8.39
N ILE A 43 0.56 -9.50 9.48
CA ILE A 43 -0.51 -8.61 9.92
C ILE A 43 -0.80 -7.54 8.86
N PHE A 44 0.23 -6.90 8.32
CA PHE A 44 0.07 -5.91 7.25
C PHE A 44 -0.44 -6.55 5.96
N GLY A 45 -0.02 -7.78 5.65
CA GLY A 45 -0.50 -8.52 4.50
C GLY A 45 -2.00 -8.80 4.58
N VAL A 46 -2.51 -9.20 5.74
CA VAL A 46 -3.96 -9.34 5.97
C VAL A 46 -4.69 -8.00 5.78
N VAL A 47 -4.14 -6.91 6.34
CA VAL A 47 -4.71 -5.57 6.18
C VAL A 47 -4.74 -5.14 4.71
N GLU A 48 -3.70 -5.44 3.93
CA GLU A 48 -3.63 -5.17 2.50
C GLU A 48 -4.62 -5.98 1.68
N ILE A 49 -4.81 -7.27 2.01
CA ILE A 49 -5.86 -8.08 1.38
C ILE A 49 -7.21 -7.42 1.62
N ILE A 50 -7.50 -7.01 2.86
CA ILE A 50 -8.76 -6.31 3.18
C ILE A 50 -8.87 -5.00 2.39
N CYS A 51 -7.79 -4.21 2.29
CA CYS A 51 -7.78 -2.97 1.51
C CYS A 51 -8.06 -3.22 0.03
N GLY A 52 -7.44 -4.24 -0.57
CA GLY A 52 -7.67 -4.64 -1.95
C GLY A 52 -9.10 -5.08 -2.20
N LEU A 53 -9.67 -5.89 -1.29
CA LEU A 53 -11.07 -6.30 -1.35
C LEU A 53 -12.02 -5.11 -1.21
N LEU A 54 -11.75 -4.16 -0.32
CA LEU A 54 -12.56 -2.96 -0.15
C LEU A 54 -12.58 -2.08 -1.41
N LEU A 55 -11.45 -1.98 -2.12
CA LEU A 55 -11.38 -1.25 -3.39
C LEU A 55 -12.10 -1.98 -4.52
N LEU A 56 -12.09 -3.32 -4.54
CA LEU A 56 -12.66 -4.12 -5.63
C LEU A 56 -14.14 -4.49 -5.44
N ALA A 57 -14.62 -4.67 -4.21
CA ALA A 57 -16.00 -5.05 -3.91
C ALA A 57 -17.07 -4.16 -4.57
N PRO A 58 -16.88 -2.83 -4.69
CA PRO A 58 -17.82 -1.96 -5.40
C PRO A 58 -17.91 -2.17 -6.92
N LEU A 59 -17.06 -3.01 -7.52
CA LEU A 59 -17.21 -3.42 -8.91
C LEU A 59 -18.33 -4.46 -9.09
N PHE A 60 -18.61 -5.21 -8.02
CA PHE A 60 -19.62 -6.27 -7.99
C PHE A 60 -20.87 -5.88 -7.20
N THR A 61 -20.84 -4.74 -6.50
CA THR A 61 -21.92 -4.25 -5.63
C THR A 61 -22.33 -2.83 -6.00
N HIS A 62 -23.59 -2.48 -5.77
CA HIS A 62 -24.09 -1.11 -5.95
C HIS A 62 -23.75 -0.24 -4.73
N ALA A 63 -22.45 0.00 -4.51
CA ALA A 63 -21.98 0.85 -3.42
C ALA A 63 -22.23 2.33 -3.71
N SER A 64 -22.68 3.08 -2.70
CA SER A 64 -22.84 4.53 -2.80
C SER A 64 -21.49 5.25 -2.89
N ARG A 65 -21.47 6.46 -3.45
CA ARG A 65 -20.25 7.31 -3.49
C ARG A 65 -19.67 7.57 -2.10
N GLN A 66 -20.52 7.75 -1.09
CA GLN A 66 -20.08 7.99 0.28
C GLN A 66 -19.36 6.78 0.87
N THR A 67 -19.85 5.55 0.60
CA THR A 67 -19.18 4.32 1.04
C THR A 67 -17.82 4.16 0.35
N LEU A 68 -17.76 4.47 -0.95
CA LEU A 68 -16.52 4.45 -1.74
C LEU A 68 -15.46 5.42 -1.23
N HIS A 69 -15.88 6.65 -0.91
CA HIS A 69 -14.99 7.66 -0.37
C HIS A 69 -14.40 7.22 0.98
N ARG A 70 -15.25 6.71 1.89
CA ARG A 70 -14.81 6.20 3.20
C ARG A 70 -13.86 5.01 3.06
N ALA A 71 -14.16 4.06 2.18
CA ALA A 71 -13.29 2.91 1.92
C ALA A 71 -11.91 3.36 1.42
N ALA A 72 -11.86 4.25 0.44
CA ALA A 72 -10.61 4.78 -0.09
C ALA A 72 -9.82 5.58 0.97
N LEU A 73 -10.49 6.34 1.85
CA LEU A 73 -9.85 7.01 2.98
C LEU A 73 -9.22 6.03 3.96
N ILE A 74 -9.92 4.95 4.32
CA ILE A 74 -9.40 3.92 5.22
C ILE A 74 -8.14 3.29 4.63
N VAL A 75 -8.20 2.91 3.35
CA VAL A 75 -7.03 2.35 2.63
C VAL A 75 -5.87 3.34 2.62
N LEU A 76 -6.14 4.62 2.38
CA LEU A 76 -5.10 5.67 2.38
C LEU A 76 -4.42 5.80 3.75
N ILE A 77 -5.20 5.74 4.84
CA ILE A 77 -4.66 5.82 6.20
C ILE A 77 -3.76 4.61 6.49
N PHE A 78 -4.24 3.39 6.25
CA PHE A 78 -3.45 2.18 6.49
C PHE A 78 -2.17 2.15 5.64
N TRP A 79 -2.27 2.55 4.38
CA TRP A 79 -1.11 2.66 3.50
C TRP A 79 -0.12 3.73 3.97
N GLY A 80 -0.62 4.88 4.44
CA GLY A 80 0.21 5.93 5.04
C GLY A 80 0.97 5.43 6.27
N VAL A 81 0.30 4.68 7.15
CA VAL A 81 0.96 4.04 8.30
C VAL A 81 2.05 3.06 7.84
N ARG A 82 1.79 2.25 6.82
CA ARG A 82 2.80 1.35 6.23
C ARG A 82 4.01 2.11 5.70
N ILE A 83 3.81 3.19 4.96
CA ILE A 83 4.92 4.03 4.45
C ILE A 83 5.81 4.51 5.58
N VAL A 84 5.20 5.03 6.65
CA VAL A 84 5.90 5.54 7.83
C VAL A 84 6.73 4.44 8.49
N LEU A 85 6.11 3.28 8.77
CA LEU A 85 6.80 2.16 9.40
C LEU A 85 7.94 1.61 8.52
N ALA A 86 7.65 1.31 7.26
CA ALA A 86 8.63 0.71 6.35
C ALA A 86 9.83 1.63 6.09
N ASN A 87 9.59 2.91 5.78
CA ASN A 87 10.67 3.80 5.32
C ASN A 87 11.34 4.60 6.44
N PHE A 88 10.63 4.90 7.54
CA PHE A 88 11.17 5.78 8.59
C PHE A 88 11.53 5.03 9.86
N PHE A 89 10.84 3.93 10.20
CA PHE A 89 11.18 3.14 11.38
C PHE A 89 12.13 1.98 11.08
N PHE A 90 11.91 1.24 9.99
CA PHE A 90 12.69 0.03 9.70
C PHE A 90 13.84 0.25 8.71
N ARG A 91 13.67 1.13 7.72
CA ARG A 91 14.60 1.26 6.59
C ARG A 91 15.22 2.65 6.44
N ALA A 92 15.11 3.50 7.46
CA ALA A 92 15.70 4.83 7.44
C ALA A 92 17.24 4.75 7.33
N PRO A 93 17.87 5.45 6.37
CA PRO A 93 19.32 5.42 6.23
C PRO A 93 19.97 6.13 7.43
N PRO A 94 20.99 5.52 8.08
CA PRO A 94 21.82 6.23 9.03
C PRO A 94 22.43 7.51 8.43
N THR A 95 22.78 8.48 9.27
CA THR A 95 23.35 9.77 8.83
C THR A 95 24.69 9.64 8.12
N ASP A 96 25.37 8.50 8.29
CA ASP A 96 26.77 8.31 7.89
C ASP A 96 26.92 7.39 6.65
N VAL A 97 25.82 7.11 5.92
CA VAL A 97 25.83 6.14 4.82
C VAL A 97 26.19 6.78 3.47
N ALA A 98 26.85 6.00 2.61
CA ALA A 98 27.12 6.33 1.21
C ALA A 98 25.88 6.86 0.47
N ALA A 99 26.09 7.84 -0.40
CA ALA A 99 25.04 8.52 -1.17
C ALA A 99 24.10 7.55 -1.91
N ASP A 100 24.58 6.37 -2.31
CA ASP A 100 23.82 5.36 -3.03
C ASP A 100 22.66 4.78 -2.20
N ALA A 101 22.84 4.61 -0.88
CA ALA A 101 21.80 4.09 0.01
C ALA A 101 20.65 5.09 0.17
N PHE A 102 20.95 6.39 0.17
CA PHE A 102 19.95 7.44 0.21
C PHE A 102 19.06 7.42 -1.04
N TRP A 103 19.66 7.26 -2.23
CA TRP A 103 18.90 7.21 -3.48
C TRP A 103 17.99 5.98 -3.58
N ILE A 104 18.45 4.82 -3.12
CA ILE A 104 17.61 3.60 -3.07
C ILE A 104 16.45 3.79 -2.09
N TRP A 105 16.71 4.34 -0.90
CA TRP A 105 15.66 4.65 0.06
C TRP A 105 14.63 5.63 -0.50
N LEU A 106 15.08 6.70 -1.14
CA LEU A 106 14.20 7.71 -1.76
C LEU A 106 13.35 7.08 -2.88
N LEU A 107 13.93 6.21 -3.70
CA LEU A 107 13.20 5.50 -4.74
C LEU A 107 12.08 4.62 -4.17
N HIS A 108 12.34 3.89 -3.07
CA HIS A 108 11.34 3.08 -2.39
C HIS A 108 10.21 3.95 -1.80
N LEU A 109 10.58 5.06 -1.16
CA LEU A 109 9.60 6.01 -0.62
C LEU A 109 8.70 6.57 -1.73
N LEU A 110 9.29 6.99 -2.86
CA LEU A 110 8.54 7.52 -3.99
C LEU A 110 7.63 6.47 -4.64
N ALA A 111 8.08 5.22 -4.78
CA ALA A 111 7.26 4.12 -5.28
C ALA A 111 6.01 3.92 -4.42
N GLN A 112 6.16 3.92 -3.08
CA GLN A 112 5.02 3.79 -2.17
C GLN A 112 4.14 5.05 -2.15
N ALA A 113 4.73 6.24 -2.28
CA ALA A 113 4.00 7.50 -2.39
C ALA A 113 3.13 7.55 -3.67
N LEU A 114 3.61 7.03 -4.80
CA LEU A 114 2.80 6.94 -6.02
C LEU A 114 1.54 6.10 -5.82
N ILE A 115 1.63 5.01 -5.06
CA ILE A 115 0.47 4.19 -4.70
C ILE A 115 -0.48 4.99 -3.79
N ALA A 116 0.05 5.72 -2.80
CA ALA A 116 -0.75 6.60 -1.95
C ALA A 116 -1.51 7.66 -2.78
N VAL A 117 -0.84 8.28 -3.75
CA VAL A 117 -1.44 9.23 -4.69
C VAL A 117 -2.54 8.56 -5.52
N SER A 118 -2.34 7.32 -5.97
CA SER A 118 -3.38 6.59 -6.72
C SER A 118 -4.66 6.42 -5.90
N VAL A 119 -4.54 6.11 -4.60
CA VAL A 119 -5.68 5.99 -3.68
C VAL A 119 -6.28 7.36 -3.37
N TRP A 120 -5.46 8.39 -3.19
CA TRP A 120 -5.92 9.76 -2.94
C TRP A 120 -6.70 10.37 -4.12
N VAL A 121 -6.27 10.10 -5.36
CA VAL A 121 -7.03 10.50 -6.54
C VAL A 121 -8.43 9.85 -6.53
N MET A 122 -8.55 8.61 -6.04
CA MET A 122 -9.86 7.97 -5.89
C MET A 122 -10.72 8.66 -4.83
N THR A 123 -10.16 9.06 -3.67
CA THR A 123 -10.94 9.77 -2.65
C THR A 123 -11.51 11.08 -3.20
N LYS A 124 -10.72 11.83 -3.97
CA LYS A 124 -11.14 13.10 -4.58
C LYS A 124 -12.21 12.95 -5.66
N VAL A 125 -12.28 11.80 -6.31
CA VAL A 125 -13.32 11.53 -7.32
C VAL A 125 -14.65 11.11 -6.67
N TYR A 126 -14.59 10.60 -5.44
CA TYR A 126 -15.77 10.14 -4.69
C TYR A 126 -16.25 11.14 -3.63
N ASP A 127 -15.47 12.20 -3.37
CA ASP A 127 -15.93 13.46 -2.74
C ASP A 127 -17.16 14.02 -3.53
#